data_AF-A0A1Q6JWY1-F1
#
_entry.id   AF-A0A1Q6JWY1-F1
#
_cell.length_a   1.000
_cell.length_b   1.000
_cell.length_c   1.000
_cell.angle_alpha   90.00
_cell.angle_beta   90.00
_cell.angle_gamma   90.00
#
_symmetry.space_group_name_H-M   'P 1'
#
loop_
_entity.id
_entity.type
_entity.pdbx_description
1 polymer ?
#
loop_
_entity_poly.entity_id
_entity_poly.type
_entity_poly.pdbx_seq_one_letter_code
_entity_poly.pdbx_strand_id
1 'polypeptide(L)'
;MLEKFIKKDRNEILESVLDQKDVDEKTKNLLQGILYKIDVSYKDYQKAKVIQKNKKEYVDEINKNIKRKCNKIVTISFNAKIENDKIKQSLEKNKFYLDDTQIITYPIEEKLLYAIEKSINNNKIINNKYDMISKPLSNLMMTGKCLDRVEVLRDFNGWSWTTIKQEVENIKANLVYQALQILVGEEFLDSWTLDIDGIIDYYKLFLENLKQTFNDEIACKIENSIQKISIINAIEEIDEFKEEKIQKYSQIQKRSQLIENVEEYVDMLTNEKKLAEKEIAQIQKKLSSEKSIKEEYQKVNDGVPLEKKVFSVRVLRQNLNHQQQALFNTIDDINTKLKPNNYSIIKNDIAKEKNLLEVIYYTEEERENIYLEFVSTFLDCFEEKIQQIEKEEIIEWIYRFRYFLLLPFNKEQSIKNIDEVHDKILEIEKELMKICKKNKIIKNDVPLEVWTHIFETRIIELENICYKIFIEYDKKYVQLFDENISEEKYIINNIEKNKINKKMKIFL
;
A
#
# COMPACT_ATOMS: atom_id res chain seq x y z
N MET A 1 -35.71 16.58 22.50
CA MET A 1 -35.61 15.99 23.86
C MET A 1 -35.73 14.46 23.90
N LEU A 2 -35.81 13.75 22.76
CA LEU A 2 -35.83 12.27 22.69
C LEU A 2 -34.54 11.65 22.12
N GLU A 3 -33.51 12.45 21.78
CA GLU A 3 -32.19 11.96 21.37
C GLU A 3 -31.24 11.67 22.55
N LYS A 4 -31.68 11.90 23.79
CA LYS A 4 -30.83 11.79 24.99
C LYS A 4 -30.82 10.41 25.63
N PHE A 5 -31.60 9.42 25.15
CA PHE A 5 -31.86 8.20 25.93
C PHE A 5 -31.48 6.85 25.30
N ILE A 6 -30.78 6.81 24.15
CA ILE A 6 -30.15 5.56 23.66
C ILE A 6 -28.79 5.85 23.00
N LYS A 7 -27.92 6.60 23.68
CA LYS A 7 -26.47 6.44 23.52
C LYS A 7 -26.05 5.49 24.63
N LYS A 8 -25.80 4.21 24.34
CA LYS A 8 -24.84 3.47 25.17
C LYS A 8 -23.58 4.34 25.20
N ASP A 9 -23.06 4.64 26.38
CA ASP A 9 -21.87 5.46 26.46
C ASP A 9 -20.77 4.73 25.68
N ARG A 10 -20.07 5.42 24.77
CA ARG A 10 -18.99 4.78 24.02
C ARG A 10 -17.91 4.26 24.96
N ASN A 11 -17.77 4.94 26.09
CA ASN A 11 -16.96 4.48 27.21
C ASN A 11 -17.51 3.17 27.75
N GLU A 12 -18.81 3.03 28.05
CA GLU A 12 -19.40 1.74 28.47
C GLU A 12 -19.14 0.60 27.47
N ILE A 13 -19.17 0.88 26.16
CA ILE A 13 -18.85 -0.13 25.13
C ILE A 13 -17.37 -0.51 25.20
N LEU A 14 -16.46 0.47 25.27
CA LEU A 14 -15.03 0.23 25.42
C LEU A 14 -14.73 -0.55 26.71
N GLU A 15 -15.29 -0.14 27.85
CA GLU A 15 -15.18 -0.83 29.14
C GLU A 15 -15.54 -2.31 29.00
N SER A 16 -16.69 -2.62 28.38
CA SER A 16 -17.12 -4.00 28.19
C SER A 16 -16.19 -4.84 27.31
N VAL A 17 -15.46 -4.20 26.39
CA VAL A 17 -14.43 -4.85 25.56
C VAL A 17 -13.15 -5.07 26.36
N LEU A 18 -12.75 -4.10 27.17
CA LEU A 18 -11.53 -4.15 27.99
C LEU A 18 -11.64 -5.12 29.17
N ASP A 19 -12.83 -5.33 29.73
CA ASP A 19 -13.10 -6.34 30.76
C ASP A 19 -12.74 -7.77 30.31
N GLN A 20 -12.65 -8.00 29.00
CA GLN A 20 -12.29 -9.29 28.40
C GLN A 20 -10.78 -9.41 28.11
N LYS A 21 -9.96 -8.44 28.52
CA LYS A 21 -8.54 -8.31 28.18
C LYS A 21 -7.69 -8.06 29.44
N ASP A 22 -6.41 -8.42 29.38
CA ASP A 22 -5.39 -8.06 30.37
C ASP A 22 -4.88 -6.64 30.07
N VAL A 23 -5.56 -5.65 30.65
CA VAL A 23 -5.31 -4.21 30.41
C VAL A 23 -5.18 -3.50 31.75
N ASP A 24 -4.13 -2.71 31.91
CA ASP A 24 -3.92 -1.92 33.12
C ASP A 24 -4.72 -0.59 33.07
N GLU A 25 -4.91 0.03 34.25
CA GLU A 25 -5.67 1.28 34.38
C GLU A 25 -5.05 2.41 33.56
N LYS A 26 -3.73 2.40 33.34
CA LYS A 26 -3.04 3.43 32.56
C LYS A 26 -3.36 3.30 31.07
N THR A 27 -3.33 2.09 30.52
CA THR A 27 -3.71 1.78 29.14
C THR A 27 -5.18 2.10 28.91
N LYS A 28 -6.04 1.75 29.86
CA LYS A 28 -7.46 2.07 29.83
C LYS A 28 -7.71 3.58 29.69
N ASN A 29 -7.07 4.39 30.53
CA ASN A 29 -7.14 5.85 30.45
C ASN A 29 -6.63 6.38 29.10
N LEU A 30 -5.57 5.79 28.55
CA LEU A 30 -5.03 6.19 27.24
C LEU A 30 -5.99 5.88 26.09
N LEU A 31 -6.68 4.72 26.13
CA LEU A 31 -7.71 4.35 25.15
C LEU A 31 -8.94 5.26 25.21
N GLN A 32 -9.38 5.63 26.41
CA GLN A 32 -10.44 6.61 26.58
C GLN A 32 -10.01 7.99 26.03
N GLY A 33 -8.76 8.40 26.25
CA GLY A 33 -8.16 9.60 25.67
C GLY A 33 -8.20 9.60 24.14
N ILE A 34 -7.85 8.47 23.51
CA ILE A 34 -7.96 8.26 22.06
C ILE A 34 -9.39 8.50 21.58
N LEU A 35 -10.40 7.87 22.21
CA LEU A 35 -11.79 8.04 21.81
C LEU A 35 -12.26 9.50 21.94
N TYR A 36 -11.84 10.18 23.01
CA TYR A 36 -12.15 11.60 23.20
C TYR A 36 -11.54 12.48 22.11
N LYS A 37 -10.26 12.28 21.76
CA LYS A 37 -9.62 13.06 20.69
C LYS A 37 -10.24 12.81 19.33
N ILE A 38 -10.56 11.54 19.00
CA ILE A 38 -11.34 11.22 17.80
C ILE A 38 -12.67 11.98 17.82
N ASP A 39 -13.33 12.06 18.97
CA ASP A 39 -14.61 12.73 19.08
C ASP A 39 -14.59 14.21 18.69
N VAL A 40 -13.48 14.88 18.99
CA VAL A 40 -13.22 16.29 18.65
C VAL A 40 -12.74 16.41 17.20
N SER A 41 -11.77 15.60 16.78
CA SER A 41 -11.07 15.75 15.48
C SER A 41 -11.82 15.17 14.28
N TYR A 42 -12.75 14.22 14.47
CA TYR A 42 -13.30 13.44 13.36
C TYR A 42 -14.04 14.28 12.31
N LYS A 43 -14.74 15.34 12.72
CA LYS A 43 -15.50 16.16 11.76
C LYS A 43 -14.54 16.83 10.77
N ASP A 44 -13.44 17.36 11.27
CA ASP A 44 -12.43 18.03 10.45
C ASP A 44 -11.68 17.04 9.57
N TYR A 45 -11.31 15.89 10.15
CA TYR A 45 -10.73 14.76 9.41
C TYR A 45 -11.64 14.31 8.25
N GLN A 46 -12.91 14.06 8.54
CA GLN A 46 -13.91 13.64 7.55
C GLN A 46 -14.07 14.68 6.44
N LYS A 47 -14.09 15.97 6.79
CA LYS A 47 -14.26 17.06 5.83
C LYS A 47 -13.04 17.26 4.96
N ALA A 48 -11.84 17.32 5.55
CA ALA A 48 -10.60 17.60 4.83
C ALA A 48 -10.26 16.50 3.81
N LYS A 49 -10.53 15.24 4.16
CA LYS A 49 -10.19 14.05 3.36
C LYS A 49 -11.35 13.49 2.53
N VAL A 50 -12.57 13.94 2.79
CA VAL A 50 -13.82 13.47 2.16
C VAL A 50 -14.09 11.99 2.41
N ILE A 51 -14.22 11.66 3.68
CA ILE A 51 -14.44 10.28 4.14
C ILE A 51 -15.93 9.99 4.18
N GLN A 52 -16.32 8.84 3.64
CA GLN A 52 -17.73 8.43 3.60
C GLN A 52 -18.17 7.84 4.94
N LYS A 53 -17.27 7.06 5.58
CA LYS A 53 -17.50 6.46 6.89
C LYS A 53 -17.84 7.50 7.95
N ASN A 54 -18.85 7.21 8.76
CA ASN A 54 -19.22 8.10 9.86
C ASN A 54 -18.44 7.79 11.14
N LYS A 55 -18.41 8.76 12.06
CA LYS A 55 -17.68 8.65 13.34
C LYS A 55 -18.05 7.42 14.16
N LYS A 56 -19.31 6.99 14.10
CA LYS A 56 -19.78 5.84 14.87
C LYS A 56 -19.17 4.55 14.32
N GLU A 57 -19.25 4.34 13.01
CA GLU A 57 -18.63 3.20 12.33
C GLU A 57 -17.13 3.13 12.59
N TYR A 58 -16.46 4.27 12.54
CA TYR A 58 -15.03 4.37 12.81
C TYR A 58 -14.67 3.92 14.25
N VAL A 59 -15.38 4.43 15.25
CA VAL A 59 -15.17 4.03 16.66
C VAL A 59 -15.56 2.57 16.90
N ASP A 60 -16.64 2.10 16.27
CA ASP A 60 -17.08 0.69 16.36
C ASP A 60 -16.03 -0.26 15.77
N GLU A 61 -15.33 0.14 14.69
CA GLU A 61 -14.21 -0.61 14.11
C GLU A 61 -13.02 -0.68 15.06
N ILE A 62 -12.63 0.42 15.70
CA ILE A 62 -11.56 0.43 16.71
C ILE A 62 -11.90 -0.53 17.85
N ASN A 63 -13.11 -0.45 18.41
CA ASN A 63 -13.56 -1.33 19.48
C ASN A 63 -13.53 -2.81 19.04
N LYS A 64 -13.93 -3.08 17.79
CA LYS A 64 -13.86 -4.43 17.21
C LYS A 64 -12.41 -4.91 17.08
N ASN A 65 -11.48 -4.03 16.72
CA ASN A 65 -10.06 -4.36 16.56
C ASN A 65 -9.40 -4.62 17.91
N ILE A 66 -9.68 -3.82 18.94
CA ILE A 66 -9.26 -4.07 20.33
C ILE A 66 -9.77 -5.43 20.81
N LYS A 67 -11.04 -5.76 20.51
CA LYS A 67 -11.62 -7.05 20.88
C LYS A 67 -10.93 -8.22 20.19
N ARG A 68 -10.45 -8.03 18.96
CA ARG A 68 -9.76 -9.04 18.16
C ARG A 68 -8.34 -9.30 18.70
N LYS A 69 -7.57 -10.14 18.00
CA LYS A 69 -6.21 -10.63 18.30
C LYS A 69 -5.41 -9.75 19.29
N CYS A 70 -4.78 -10.38 20.27
CA CYS A 70 -4.07 -9.84 21.46
C CYS A 70 -4.92 -9.84 22.73
N ASN A 71 -4.52 -10.64 23.73
CA ASN A 71 -5.22 -10.72 25.02
C ASN A 71 -4.72 -9.67 26.01
N LYS A 72 -3.50 -9.15 25.80
CA LYS A 72 -2.83 -8.23 26.72
C LYS A 72 -2.46 -6.92 26.02
N ILE A 73 -2.80 -5.79 26.63
CA ILE A 73 -2.42 -4.46 26.12
C ILE A 73 -1.90 -3.65 27.32
N VAL A 74 -0.62 -3.26 27.28
CA VAL A 74 0.05 -2.61 28.41
C VAL A 74 0.80 -1.35 27.98
N THR A 75 0.69 -0.31 28.81
CA THR A 75 1.35 0.98 28.58
C THR A 75 2.43 1.23 29.62
N ILE A 76 3.69 1.08 29.22
CA ILE A 76 4.84 1.27 30.12
C ILE A 76 5.28 2.74 30.16
N SER A 77 6.04 3.14 31.19
CA SER A 77 6.68 4.47 31.23
C SER A 77 7.97 4.46 30.40
N PHE A 78 8.42 5.64 29.95
CA PHE A 78 9.70 5.77 29.22
C PHE A 78 10.91 5.30 30.03
N ASN A 79 10.81 5.33 31.36
CA ASN A 79 11.89 4.93 32.28
C ASN A 79 11.71 3.48 32.80
N ALA A 80 10.77 2.71 32.26
CA ALA A 80 10.54 1.34 32.70
C ALA A 80 11.77 0.47 32.40
N LYS A 81 12.16 -0.36 33.38
CA LYS A 81 13.21 -1.36 33.16
C LYS A 81 12.63 -2.52 32.35
N ILE A 82 13.15 -2.72 31.14
CA ILE A 82 12.74 -3.78 30.23
C ILE A 82 13.89 -4.79 30.16
N GLU A 83 13.67 -6.00 30.66
CA GLU A 83 14.69 -7.05 30.68
C GLU A 83 14.83 -7.77 29.33
N ASN A 84 13.76 -7.80 28.53
CA ASN A 84 13.78 -8.46 27.23
C ASN A 84 14.33 -7.52 26.14
N ASP A 85 15.51 -7.86 25.60
CA ASP A 85 16.21 -7.07 24.59
C ASP A 85 15.38 -6.84 23.31
N LYS A 86 14.60 -7.84 22.87
CA LYS A 86 13.75 -7.72 21.67
C LYS A 86 12.65 -6.68 21.87
N ILE A 87 12.01 -6.70 23.05
CA ILE A 87 10.96 -5.75 23.41
C ILE A 87 11.56 -4.35 23.53
N LYS A 88 12.72 -4.23 24.20
CA LYS A 88 13.45 -2.98 24.37
C LYS A 88 13.83 -2.34 23.03
N GLN A 89 14.45 -3.09 22.14
CA GLN A 89 14.83 -2.61 20.80
C GLN A 89 13.61 -2.14 19.99
N SER A 90 12.51 -2.89 20.03
CA SER A 90 11.28 -2.49 19.35
C SER A 90 10.70 -1.20 19.91
N LEU A 91 10.67 -1.04 21.23
CA LEU A 91 10.18 0.18 21.88
C LEU A 91 11.09 1.38 21.63
N GLU A 92 12.40 1.20 21.57
CA GLU A 92 13.34 2.29 21.24
C GLU A 92 13.14 2.78 19.80
N LYS A 93 13.01 1.85 18.84
CA LYS A 93 12.82 2.13 17.41
C LYS A 93 11.41 2.64 17.09
N ASN A 94 10.39 1.89 17.47
CA ASN A 94 9.01 2.07 17.01
C ASN A 94 8.09 2.71 18.05
N LYS A 95 8.53 2.82 19.31
CA LYS A 95 7.72 3.25 20.48
C LYS A 95 6.61 2.29 20.90
N PHE A 96 6.53 1.13 20.25
CA PHE A 96 5.67 0.02 20.62
C PHE A 96 6.35 -1.33 20.30
N TYR A 97 5.80 -2.38 20.88
CA TYR A 97 6.11 -3.78 20.62
C TYR A 97 4.80 -4.54 20.46
N LEU A 98 4.78 -5.47 19.50
CA LEU A 98 3.62 -6.27 19.15
C LEU A 98 4.06 -7.70 18.87
N ASP A 99 3.36 -8.67 19.45
CA ASP A 99 3.37 -10.08 19.07
C ASP A 99 1.93 -10.63 19.03
N ASP A 100 1.76 -11.93 18.77
CA ASP A 100 0.43 -12.55 18.65
C ASP A 100 -0.41 -12.53 19.95
N THR A 101 0.23 -12.27 21.08
CA THR A 101 -0.36 -12.36 22.42
C THR A 101 -0.54 -11.01 23.09
N GLN A 102 0.36 -10.06 22.85
CA GLN A 102 0.41 -8.79 23.58
C GLN A 102 0.82 -7.59 22.73
N ILE A 103 0.32 -6.43 23.17
CA ILE A 103 0.76 -5.10 22.75
C ILE A 103 1.41 -4.42 23.95
N ILE A 104 2.62 -3.89 23.76
CA ILE A 104 3.31 -3.06 24.75
C ILE A 104 3.66 -1.73 24.09
N THR A 105 3.27 -0.61 24.69
CA THR A 105 3.51 0.71 24.09
C THR A 105 3.98 1.72 25.13
N TYR A 106 4.69 2.75 24.67
CA TYR A 106 4.86 3.98 25.45
C TYR A 106 3.54 4.76 25.53
N PRO A 107 3.39 5.74 26.44
CA PRO A 107 2.15 6.47 26.62
C PRO A 107 1.96 7.52 25.52
N ILE A 108 1.86 7.04 24.28
CA ILE A 108 1.69 7.79 23.05
C ILE A 108 0.46 7.19 22.35
N GLU A 109 -0.59 7.99 22.23
CA GLU A 109 -1.92 7.56 21.77
C GLU A 109 -1.89 7.07 20.31
N GLU A 110 -1.19 7.79 19.45
CA GLU A 110 -1.03 7.48 18.03
C GLU A 110 -0.35 6.11 17.86
N LYS A 111 0.66 5.82 18.70
CA LYS A 111 1.40 4.54 18.67
C LYS A 111 0.58 3.39 19.22
N LEU A 112 -0.24 3.63 20.24
CA LEU A 112 -1.16 2.62 20.75
C LEU A 112 -2.21 2.26 19.68
N LEU A 113 -2.85 3.25 19.07
CA LEU A 113 -3.82 3.00 18.01
C LEU A 113 -3.17 2.31 16.80
N TYR A 114 -1.99 2.77 16.39
CA TYR A 114 -1.23 2.12 15.31
C TYR A 114 -0.92 0.65 15.63
N ALA A 115 -0.50 0.34 16.86
CA ALA A 115 -0.22 -1.03 17.28
C ALA A 115 -1.48 -1.93 17.29
N ILE A 116 -2.63 -1.38 17.71
CA ILE A 116 -3.92 -2.07 17.66
C ILE A 116 -4.30 -2.40 16.22
N GLU A 117 -4.24 -1.42 15.32
CA GLU A 117 -4.53 -1.62 13.90
C GLU A 117 -3.56 -2.61 13.26
N LYS A 118 -2.27 -2.53 13.61
CA LYS A 118 -1.25 -3.46 13.09
C LYS A 118 -1.45 -4.89 13.58
N SER A 119 -1.97 -5.09 14.79
CA SER A 119 -2.20 -6.42 15.39
C SER A 119 -3.20 -7.29 14.63
N ILE A 120 -4.12 -6.65 13.89
CA ILE A 120 -5.15 -7.35 13.12
C ILE A 120 -4.76 -7.56 11.66
N ASN A 121 -3.58 -7.08 11.24
CA ASN A 121 -3.20 -7.10 9.83
C ASN A 121 -3.11 -8.53 9.26
N ASN A 122 -3.57 -8.68 8.01
CA ASN A 122 -3.42 -9.90 7.22
C ASN A 122 -2.39 -9.68 6.12
N ASN A 123 -1.28 -10.41 6.14
CA ASN A 123 -0.22 -10.29 5.13
C ASN A 123 -0.48 -11.13 3.86
N LYS A 124 -1.73 -11.58 3.65
CA LYS A 124 -2.14 -12.44 2.53
C LYS A 124 -3.34 -11.90 1.74
N ILE A 125 -3.53 -10.57 1.72
CA ILE A 125 -4.61 -9.93 0.94
C ILE A 125 -4.36 -9.95 -0.57
N ILE A 126 -3.16 -10.34 -1.01
CA ILE A 126 -2.81 -10.56 -2.42
C ILE A 126 -2.57 -12.05 -2.66
N ASN A 127 -3.24 -12.61 -3.67
CA ASN A 127 -3.12 -14.03 -4.01
C ASN A 127 -1.66 -14.46 -4.28
N ASN A 128 -1.27 -15.63 -3.78
CA ASN A 128 0.07 -16.19 -3.94
C ASN A 128 0.47 -16.44 -5.40
N LYS A 129 -0.49 -16.51 -6.34
CA LYS A 129 -0.21 -16.62 -7.78
C LYS A 129 0.62 -15.46 -8.34
N TYR A 130 0.61 -14.32 -7.64
CA TYR A 130 1.42 -13.15 -7.99
C TYR A 130 2.85 -13.18 -7.41
N ASP A 131 3.24 -14.31 -6.78
CA ASP A 131 4.59 -14.64 -6.34
C ASP A 131 5.37 -13.46 -5.72
N MET A 132 6.19 -12.78 -6.54
CA MET A 132 7.10 -11.70 -6.14
C MET A 132 6.42 -10.56 -5.38
N ILE A 133 5.20 -10.19 -5.79
CA ILE A 133 4.50 -9.01 -5.28
C ILE A 133 3.50 -9.35 -4.17
N SER A 134 3.11 -10.62 -3.99
CA SER A 134 2.04 -11.00 -3.08
C SER A 134 2.30 -10.52 -1.63
N LYS A 135 3.45 -10.88 -1.06
CA LYS A 135 3.84 -10.46 0.30
C LYS A 135 4.19 -8.96 0.38
N PRO A 136 5.02 -8.39 -0.52
CA PRO A 136 5.35 -6.95 -0.49
C PRO A 136 4.13 -6.05 -0.58
N LEU A 137 3.24 -6.29 -1.55
CA LEU A 137 2.07 -5.46 -1.75
C LEU A 137 1.05 -5.62 -0.62
N SER A 138 0.85 -6.84 -0.10
CA SER A 138 0.04 -7.05 1.11
C SER A 138 0.57 -6.21 2.29
N ASN A 139 1.88 -6.24 2.52
CA ASN A 139 2.49 -5.46 3.61
C ASN A 139 2.37 -3.94 3.38
N LEU A 140 2.60 -3.46 2.15
CA LEU A 140 2.46 -2.05 1.79
C LEU A 140 1.04 -1.55 2.06
N MET A 141 0.03 -2.27 1.56
CA MET A 141 -1.39 -1.92 1.71
C MET A 141 -1.84 -1.94 3.17
N MET A 142 -1.48 -2.98 3.93
CA MET A 142 -1.86 -3.07 5.34
C MET A 142 -1.14 -2.03 6.20
N THR A 143 0.10 -1.66 5.87
CA THR A 143 0.80 -0.56 6.54
C THR A 143 0.13 0.78 6.24
N GLY A 144 -0.23 1.02 4.98
CA GLY A 144 -0.97 2.21 4.56
C GLY A 144 -2.33 2.34 5.25
N LYS A 145 -3.06 1.22 5.40
CA LYS A 145 -4.30 1.17 6.18
C LYS A 145 -4.09 1.57 7.64
N CYS A 146 -3.06 1.06 8.31
CA CYS A 146 -2.79 1.46 9.69
C CYS A 146 -2.51 2.96 9.81
N LEU A 147 -1.80 3.55 8.82
CA LEU A 147 -1.50 4.98 8.79
C LEU A 147 -2.74 5.83 8.54
N ASP A 148 -3.61 5.38 7.63
CA ASP A 148 -4.94 5.95 7.38
C ASP A 148 -5.79 5.99 8.66
N ARG A 149 -5.80 4.90 9.41
CA ARG A 149 -6.55 4.77 10.66
C ARG A 149 -5.97 5.56 11.83
N VAL A 150 -4.72 6.02 11.77
CA VAL A 150 -4.12 6.83 12.86
C VAL A 150 -4.16 8.32 12.52
N GLU A 151 -4.38 8.66 11.26
CA GLU A 151 -4.35 10.03 10.76
C GLU A 151 -5.28 10.99 11.53
N VAL A 152 -6.48 10.55 11.93
CA VAL A 152 -7.44 11.37 12.70
C VAL A 152 -6.86 11.88 14.04
N LEU A 153 -5.89 11.16 14.62
CA LEU A 153 -5.20 11.57 15.84
C LEU A 153 -3.92 12.33 15.50
N ARG A 154 -3.16 11.83 14.52
CA ARG A 154 -1.83 12.35 14.17
C ARG A 154 -1.91 13.76 13.56
N ASP A 155 -2.86 13.97 12.64
CA ASP A 155 -2.88 15.16 11.78
C ASP A 155 -3.98 16.16 12.17
N PHE A 156 -4.90 15.78 13.06
CA PHE A 156 -6.06 16.59 13.44
C PHE A 156 -6.19 16.68 14.96
N ASN A 157 -6.21 17.90 15.48
CA ASN A 157 -6.30 18.18 16.93
C ASN A 157 -7.59 18.92 17.33
N GLY A 158 -8.57 19.03 16.42
CA GLY A 158 -9.83 19.74 16.63
C GLY A 158 -9.79 21.25 16.44
N TRP A 159 -8.62 21.81 16.11
CA TRP A 159 -8.41 23.23 15.85
C TRP A 159 -7.67 23.49 14.54
N SER A 160 -6.82 22.54 14.13
CA SER A 160 -5.99 22.64 12.95
C SER A 160 -5.76 21.28 12.32
N TRP A 161 -5.59 21.28 11.00
CA TRP A 161 -4.98 20.20 10.25
C TRP A 161 -3.49 20.47 10.07
N THR A 162 -2.62 19.62 10.59
CA THR A 162 -1.17 19.77 10.47
C THR A 162 -0.50 18.41 10.45
N THR A 163 0.35 18.17 9.46
CA THR A 163 1.06 16.89 9.31
C THR A 163 2.54 17.07 9.66
N ILE A 164 3.01 16.39 10.71
CA ILE A 164 4.43 16.34 11.06
C ILE A 164 5.07 15.18 10.30
N LYS A 165 5.76 15.47 9.19
CA LYS A 165 6.30 14.46 8.25
C LYS A 165 7.23 13.45 8.93
N GLN A 166 7.99 13.90 9.93
CA GLN A 166 8.91 13.05 10.69
C GLN A 166 8.18 11.95 11.48
N GLU A 167 6.95 12.19 11.92
CA GLU A 167 6.16 11.28 12.76
C GLU A 167 5.45 10.17 11.97
N VAL A 168 5.27 10.35 10.65
CA VAL A 168 4.67 9.34 9.76
C VAL A 168 5.59 8.12 9.65
N GLU A 169 5.16 6.96 10.12
CA GLU A 169 6.00 5.76 10.25
C GLU A 169 6.53 5.29 8.89
N ASN A 170 5.67 5.30 7.86
CA ASN A 170 6.04 4.86 6.52
C ASN A 170 5.34 5.74 5.46
N ILE A 171 6.06 6.74 4.97
CA ILE A 171 5.55 7.73 4.01
C ILE A 171 5.13 7.07 2.69
N LYS A 172 5.89 6.07 2.25
CA LYS A 172 5.69 5.34 0.99
C LYS A 172 4.35 4.59 0.99
N ALA A 173 4.12 3.81 2.04
CA ALA A 173 2.86 3.10 2.26
C ALA A 173 1.68 4.05 2.43
N ASN A 174 1.87 5.17 3.15
CA ASN A 174 0.82 6.19 3.31
C ASN A 174 0.41 6.76 1.96
N LEU A 175 1.36 7.29 1.18
CA LEU A 175 1.11 7.95 -0.09
C LEU A 175 0.38 7.00 -1.06
N VAL A 176 0.88 5.78 -1.24
CA VAL A 176 0.25 4.79 -2.13
C VAL A 176 -1.18 4.48 -1.68
N TYR A 177 -1.40 4.23 -0.39
CA TYR A 177 -2.73 3.88 0.11
C TYR A 177 -3.73 5.03 -0.05
N GLN A 178 -3.32 6.26 0.26
CA GLN A 178 -4.17 7.45 0.10
C GLN A 178 -4.48 7.72 -1.38
N ALA A 179 -3.50 7.60 -2.26
CA ALA A 179 -3.70 7.73 -3.71
C ALA A 179 -4.69 6.69 -4.23
N LEU A 180 -4.53 5.42 -3.84
CA LEU A 180 -5.46 4.36 -4.21
C LEU A 180 -6.87 4.63 -3.70
N GLN A 181 -7.01 5.13 -2.47
CA GLN A 181 -8.32 5.46 -1.90
C GLN A 181 -9.05 6.53 -2.71
N ILE A 182 -8.30 7.52 -3.23
CA ILE A 182 -8.86 8.55 -4.12
C ILE A 182 -9.30 7.93 -5.47
N LEU A 183 -8.51 7.02 -6.04
CA LEU A 183 -8.79 6.42 -7.36
C LEU A 183 -9.97 5.45 -7.36
N VAL A 184 -10.04 4.55 -6.37
CA VAL A 184 -11.00 3.44 -6.37
C VAL A 184 -12.03 3.50 -5.24
N GLY A 185 -11.90 4.46 -4.32
CA GLY A 185 -12.86 4.70 -3.24
C GLY A 185 -12.55 3.94 -1.94
N GLU A 186 -13.06 4.48 -0.83
CA GLU A 186 -12.92 3.94 0.53
C GLU A 186 -13.52 2.54 0.64
N GLU A 187 -14.75 2.33 0.15
CA GLU A 187 -15.45 1.05 0.27
C GLU A 187 -14.72 -0.12 -0.40
N PHE A 188 -14.12 0.13 -1.57
CA PHE A 188 -13.35 -0.88 -2.30
C PHE A 188 -12.09 -1.28 -1.54
N LEU A 189 -11.32 -0.29 -1.05
CA LEU A 189 -10.10 -0.56 -0.28
C LEU A 189 -10.39 -1.22 1.07
N ASP A 190 -11.45 -0.78 1.77
CA ASP A 190 -11.88 -1.42 3.01
C ASP A 190 -12.25 -2.89 2.76
N SER A 191 -13.00 -3.18 1.70
CA SER A 191 -13.34 -4.56 1.30
C SER A 191 -12.10 -5.39 1.01
N TRP A 192 -11.14 -4.85 0.25
CA TRP A 192 -9.89 -5.53 -0.07
C TRP A 192 -9.06 -5.84 1.18
N THR A 193 -8.87 -4.87 2.07
CA THR A 193 -8.04 -5.06 3.26
C THR A 193 -8.71 -5.86 4.37
N LEU A 194 -10.02 -6.11 4.28
CA LEU A 194 -10.78 -6.94 5.21
C LEU A 194 -11.00 -8.37 4.71
N ASP A 195 -10.59 -8.72 3.48
CA ASP A 195 -10.66 -10.09 2.99
C ASP A 195 -9.62 -10.96 3.71
N ILE A 196 -10.13 -11.81 4.61
CA ILE A 196 -9.33 -12.73 5.42
C ILE A 196 -9.17 -14.08 4.71
N ASP A 197 -10.12 -14.44 3.85
CA ASP A 197 -10.22 -15.78 3.25
C ASP A 197 -9.54 -15.84 1.87
N GLY A 198 -9.25 -14.68 1.26
CA GLY A 198 -8.56 -14.58 -0.03
C GLY A 198 -9.36 -15.20 -1.17
N ILE A 199 -10.68 -15.29 -0.99
CA ILE A 199 -11.62 -15.84 -1.96
C ILE A 199 -11.71 -14.92 -3.17
N ILE A 200 -11.65 -13.61 -2.95
CA ILE A 200 -11.80 -12.61 -3.99
C ILE A 200 -10.41 -12.07 -4.37
N ASP A 201 -10.11 -12.11 -5.65
CA ASP A 201 -8.88 -11.52 -6.18
C ASP A 201 -9.06 -10.01 -6.40
N TYR A 202 -9.08 -9.26 -5.31
CA TYR A 202 -9.22 -7.80 -5.34
C TYR A 202 -8.11 -7.11 -6.12
N TYR A 203 -6.90 -7.69 -6.16
CA TYR A 203 -5.83 -7.14 -6.99
C TYR A 203 -6.17 -7.22 -8.48
N LYS A 204 -6.70 -8.36 -8.94
CA LYS A 204 -7.20 -8.48 -10.31
C LYS A 204 -8.33 -7.48 -10.58
N LEU A 205 -9.30 -7.37 -9.68
CA LEU A 205 -10.43 -6.42 -9.83
C LEU A 205 -9.93 -4.98 -9.89
N PHE A 206 -8.92 -4.63 -9.09
CA PHE A 206 -8.26 -3.33 -9.12
C PHE A 206 -7.65 -3.05 -10.50
N LEU A 207 -6.88 -3.99 -11.05
CA LEU A 207 -6.27 -3.84 -12.38
C LEU A 207 -7.32 -3.75 -13.50
N GLU A 208 -8.42 -4.50 -13.39
CA GLU A 208 -9.54 -4.42 -14.33
C GLU A 208 -10.24 -3.06 -14.24
N ASN A 209 -10.47 -2.54 -13.03
CA ASN A 209 -11.06 -1.22 -12.81
C ASN A 209 -10.17 -0.11 -13.41
N LEU A 210 -8.85 -0.19 -13.22
CA LEU A 210 -7.92 0.77 -13.82
C LEU A 210 -8.02 0.78 -15.35
N LYS A 211 -8.05 -0.38 -15.99
CA LYS A 211 -8.13 -0.51 -17.46
C LYS A 211 -9.49 -0.11 -18.04
N GLN A 212 -10.55 -0.22 -17.24
CA GLN A 212 -11.89 0.26 -17.63
C GLN A 212 -12.03 1.77 -17.49
N THR A 213 -11.33 2.35 -16.51
CA THR A 213 -11.45 3.77 -16.16
C THR A 213 -10.46 4.64 -16.93
N PHE A 214 -9.24 4.16 -17.11
CA PHE A 214 -8.13 4.89 -17.70
C PHE A 214 -7.61 4.17 -18.94
N ASN A 215 -6.85 4.88 -19.77
CA ASN A 215 -6.19 4.25 -20.90
C ASN A 215 -5.15 3.17 -20.45
N ASP A 216 -4.87 2.22 -21.34
CA ASP A 216 -4.01 1.06 -21.04
C ASP A 216 -2.60 1.46 -20.59
N GLU A 217 -2.05 2.57 -21.11
CA GLU A 217 -0.71 3.04 -20.76
C GLU A 217 -0.64 3.52 -19.31
N ILE A 218 -1.59 4.38 -18.90
CA ILE A 218 -1.69 4.88 -17.52
C ILE A 218 -1.92 3.71 -16.55
N ALA A 219 -2.84 2.80 -16.88
CA ALA A 219 -3.13 1.65 -16.05
C ALA A 219 -1.87 0.77 -15.83
N CYS A 220 -1.08 0.54 -16.89
CA CYS A 220 0.17 -0.21 -16.79
C CYS A 220 1.24 0.52 -15.95
N LYS A 221 1.34 1.85 -16.07
CA LYS A 221 2.28 2.66 -15.27
C LYS A 221 1.94 2.63 -13.79
N ILE A 222 0.65 2.75 -13.42
CA ILE A 222 0.19 2.62 -12.04
C ILE A 222 0.50 1.21 -11.50
N GLU A 223 0.16 0.16 -12.26
CA GLU A 223 0.43 -1.22 -11.87
C GLU A 223 1.92 -1.43 -11.59
N ASN A 224 2.79 -1.08 -12.54
CA ASN A 224 4.23 -1.28 -12.45
C ASN A 224 4.84 -0.49 -11.28
N SER A 225 4.44 0.77 -11.12
CA SER A 225 4.93 1.64 -10.04
C SER A 225 4.56 1.09 -8.67
N ILE A 226 3.32 0.67 -8.45
CA ILE A 226 2.87 0.09 -7.17
C ILE A 226 3.62 -1.21 -6.87
N GLN A 227 3.80 -2.07 -7.87
CA GLN A 227 4.56 -3.31 -7.70
C GLN A 227 6.01 -3.02 -7.27
N LYS A 228 6.70 -2.11 -7.97
CA LYS A 228 8.07 -1.71 -7.64
C LYS A 228 8.18 -1.04 -6.27
N ILE A 229 7.29 -0.10 -5.95
CA ILE A 229 7.22 0.56 -4.64
C ILE A 229 7.01 -0.46 -3.53
N SER A 230 6.15 -1.46 -3.73
CA SER A 230 5.92 -2.51 -2.73
C SER A 230 7.19 -3.29 -2.41
N ILE A 231 7.99 -3.64 -3.43
CA ILE A 231 9.26 -4.35 -3.27
C ILE A 231 10.28 -3.45 -2.57
N ILE A 232 10.42 -2.19 -3.00
CA ILE A 232 11.31 -1.19 -2.38
C ILE A 232 10.98 -1.04 -0.89
N ASN A 233 9.70 -0.88 -0.57
CA ASN A 233 9.25 -0.75 0.81
C ASN A 233 9.57 -2.01 1.64
N ALA A 234 9.39 -3.20 1.06
CA ALA A 234 9.67 -4.45 1.76
C ALA A 234 11.17 -4.67 2.02
N ILE A 235 12.06 -4.31 1.10
CA ILE A 235 13.52 -4.47 1.28
C ILE A 235 14.12 -3.47 2.26
N GLU A 236 13.45 -2.33 2.49
CA GLU A 236 13.87 -1.32 3.48
C GLU A 236 13.41 -1.67 4.89
N GLU A 237 12.29 -2.38 5.03
CA GLU A 237 11.71 -2.75 6.32
C GLU A 237 12.15 -4.14 6.82
N ILE A 238 12.51 -5.06 5.92
CA ILE A 238 12.72 -6.49 6.25
C ILE A 238 14.03 -7.01 5.62
N ASP A 239 15.09 -7.11 6.42
CA ASP A 239 16.41 -7.58 5.97
C ASP A 239 16.38 -9.00 5.37
N GLU A 240 15.68 -9.95 6.02
CA GLU A 240 15.52 -11.32 5.53
C GLU A 240 14.89 -11.37 4.13
N PHE A 241 13.92 -10.49 3.88
CA PHE A 241 13.26 -10.39 2.58
C PHE A 241 14.24 -9.88 1.52
N LYS A 242 15.07 -8.89 1.87
CA LYS A 242 16.10 -8.37 0.97
C LYS A 242 17.10 -9.46 0.56
N GLU A 243 17.60 -10.24 1.51
CA GLU A 243 18.53 -11.34 1.23
C GLU A 243 17.91 -12.42 0.34
N GLU A 244 16.68 -12.84 0.64
CA GLU A 244 15.92 -13.80 -0.18
C GLU A 244 15.79 -13.32 -1.64
N LYS A 245 15.46 -12.03 -1.83
CA LYS A 245 15.25 -11.48 -3.17
C LYS A 245 16.55 -11.24 -3.96
N ILE A 246 17.67 -10.95 -3.30
CA ILE A 246 19.00 -10.90 -3.94
C ILE A 246 19.35 -12.26 -4.56
N GLN A 247 19.11 -13.36 -3.83
CA GLN A 247 19.34 -14.71 -4.35
C GLN A 247 18.43 -15.02 -5.54
N LYS A 248 17.14 -14.66 -5.44
CA LYS A 248 16.16 -14.89 -6.50
C LYS A 248 16.49 -14.07 -7.76
N TYR A 249 16.89 -12.81 -7.63
CA TYR A 249 17.34 -11.98 -8.75
C TYR A 249 18.54 -12.59 -9.47
N SER A 250 19.54 -13.09 -8.72
CA SER A 250 20.72 -13.75 -9.29
C SER A 250 20.35 -14.98 -10.13
N GLN A 251 19.33 -15.75 -9.72
CA GLN A 251 18.81 -16.88 -10.49
C GLN A 251 18.09 -16.41 -11.77
N ILE A 252 17.27 -15.36 -11.66
CA ILE A 252 16.55 -14.77 -12.81
C ILE A 252 17.53 -14.20 -13.83
N GLN A 253 18.60 -13.52 -13.38
CA GLN A 253 19.63 -12.98 -14.26
C GLN A 253 20.33 -14.08 -15.07
N LYS A 254 20.69 -15.21 -14.43
CA LYS A 254 21.26 -16.38 -15.13
C LYS A 254 20.28 -16.95 -16.15
N ARG A 255 19.01 -17.11 -15.78
CA ARG A 255 17.96 -17.60 -16.69
C ARG A 255 17.72 -16.65 -17.87
N SER A 256 17.77 -15.33 -17.63
CA SER A 256 17.66 -14.28 -18.65
C SER A 256 18.79 -14.40 -19.68
N GLN A 257 20.04 -14.52 -19.21
CA GLN A 257 21.21 -14.68 -20.08
C GLN A 257 21.12 -15.95 -20.93
N LEU A 258 20.71 -17.06 -20.31
CA LEU A 258 20.51 -18.33 -21.01
C LEU A 258 19.44 -18.22 -22.10
N ILE A 259 18.28 -17.62 -21.79
CA ILE A 259 17.19 -17.46 -22.77
C ILE A 259 17.56 -16.46 -23.88
N GLU A 260 18.38 -15.45 -23.61
CA GLU A 260 18.89 -14.56 -24.66
C GLU A 260 19.73 -15.32 -25.70
N ASN A 261 20.48 -16.34 -25.28
CA ASN A 261 21.20 -17.25 -26.17
C ASN A 261 20.30 -18.42 -26.62
N VAL A 262 19.55 -18.21 -27.70
CA VAL A 262 18.58 -19.19 -28.22
C VAL A 262 19.21 -20.56 -28.51
N GLU A 263 20.41 -20.59 -29.08
CA GLU A 263 21.11 -21.82 -29.44
C GLU A 263 21.44 -22.63 -28.18
N GLU A 264 22.08 -22.00 -27.20
CA GLU A 264 22.46 -22.64 -25.94
C GLU A 264 21.23 -23.10 -25.13
N TYR A 265 20.15 -22.30 -25.11
CA TYR A 265 18.90 -22.68 -24.45
C TYR A 265 18.24 -23.90 -25.10
N VAL A 266 18.16 -23.93 -26.43
CA VAL A 266 17.57 -25.05 -27.18
C VAL A 266 18.44 -26.30 -27.05
N ASP A 267 19.76 -26.16 -27.11
CA ASP A 267 20.70 -27.27 -26.93
C ASP A 267 20.61 -27.87 -25.53
N MET A 268 20.55 -27.03 -24.49
CA MET A 268 20.36 -27.47 -23.11
C MET A 268 19.08 -28.31 -22.97
N LEU A 269 17.93 -27.76 -23.39
CA LEU A 269 16.64 -28.45 -23.32
C LEU A 269 16.62 -29.74 -24.14
N THR A 270 17.23 -29.73 -25.33
CA THR A 270 17.33 -30.91 -26.19
C THR A 270 18.19 -32.00 -25.56
N ASN A 271 19.28 -31.63 -24.88
CA ASN A 271 20.14 -32.58 -24.18
C ASN A 271 19.46 -33.15 -22.92
N GLU A 272 18.76 -32.32 -22.14
CA GLU A 272 17.94 -32.78 -21.01
C GLU A 272 16.88 -33.79 -21.46
N LYS A 273 16.19 -33.50 -22.57
CA LYS A 273 15.22 -34.43 -23.17
C LYS A 273 15.85 -35.77 -23.55
N LYS A 274 17.02 -35.74 -24.21
CA LYS A 274 17.75 -36.98 -24.58
C LYS A 274 18.17 -37.79 -23.35
N LEU A 275 18.56 -37.14 -22.25
CA LEU A 275 18.90 -37.82 -20.99
C LEU A 275 17.66 -38.47 -20.38
N ALA A 276 16.53 -37.77 -20.31
CA ALA A 276 15.27 -38.32 -19.81
C ALA A 276 14.80 -39.51 -20.65
N GLU A 277 14.89 -39.44 -21.99
CA GLU A 277 14.57 -40.55 -22.90
C GLU A 277 15.45 -41.79 -22.65
N LYS A 278 16.76 -41.58 -22.40
CA LYS A 278 17.68 -42.67 -22.04
C LYS A 278 17.32 -43.30 -20.70
N GLU A 279 17.00 -42.51 -19.69
CA GLU A 279 16.60 -43.02 -18.38
C GLU A 279 15.28 -43.79 -18.44
N ILE A 280 14.30 -43.31 -19.21
CA ILE A 280 13.05 -44.04 -19.48
C ILE A 280 13.35 -45.40 -20.11
N ALA A 281 14.22 -45.46 -21.13
CA ALA A 281 14.60 -46.72 -21.77
C ALA A 281 15.28 -47.70 -20.78
N GLN A 282 16.12 -47.18 -19.86
CA GLN A 282 16.72 -47.99 -18.80
C GLN A 282 15.68 -48.52 -17.82
N ILE A 283 14.72 -47.70 -17.39
CA ILE A 283 13.62 -48.12 -16.52
C ILE A 283 12.76 -49.18 -17.22
N GLN A 284 12.41 -48.98 -18.50
CA GLN A 284 11.68 -49.97 -19.30
C GLN A 284 12.44 -51.30 -19.38
N LYS A 285 13.76 -51.27 -19.56
CA LYS A 285 14.59 -52.48 -19.55
C LYS A 285 14.56 -53.19 -18.20
N LYS A 286 14.60 -52.46 -17.08
CA LYS A 286 14.48 -53.03 -15.72
C LYS A 286 13.10 -53.66 -15.49
N LEU A 287 12.05 -53.04 -16.04
CA LEU A 287 10.66 -53.49 -15.93
C LEU A 287 10.26 -54.56 -16.96
N SER A 288 11.11 -54.85 -17.95
CA SER A 288 10.79 -55.70 -19.11
C SER A 288 10.47 -57.16 -18.78
N SER A 289 11.01 -57.69 -17.68
CA SER A 289 10.76 -59.08 -17.28
C SER A 289 10.80 -59.28 -15.77
N GLU A 290 10.12 -60.33 -15.30
CA GLU A 290 10.10 -60.73 -13.89
C GLU A 290 11.51 -61.11 -13.37
N LYS A 291 12.40 -61.56 -14.26
CA LYS A 291 13.81 -61.85 -13.94
C LYS A 291 14.61 -60.56 -13.77
N SER A 292 14.48 -59.62 -14.70
CA SER A 292 15.19 -58.33 -14.70
C SER A 292 14.89 -57.52 -13.43
N ILE A 293 13.63 -57.47 -13.00
CA ILE A 293 13.23 -56.70 -11.81
C ILE A 293 13.70 -57.35 -10.51
N LYS A 294 13.82 -58.68 -10.47
CA LYS A 294 14.36 -59.41 -9.32
C LYS A 294 15.88 -59.22 -9.19
N GLU A 295 16.60 -59.21 -10.31
CA GLU A 295 18.03 -58.91 -10.35
C GLU A 295 18.30 -57.46 -9.91
N GLU A 296 17.50 -56.49 -10.37
CA GLU A 296 17.59 -55.10 -9.93
C GLU A 296 17.24 -54.96 -8.43
N TYR A 297 16.22 -55.68 -7.96
CA TYR A 297 15.85 -55.69 -6.54
C TYR A 297 16.97 -56.22 -5.64
N GLN A 298 17.70 -57.24 -6.08
CA GLN A 298 18.88 -57.74 -5.37
C GLN A 298 19.99 -56.69 -5.33
N LYS A 299 20.29 -56.03 -6.46
CA LYS A 299 21.31 -54.98 -6.55
C LYS A 299 20.99 -53.76 -5.68
N VAL A 300 19.75 -53.27 -5.70
CA VAL A 300 19.32 -52.08 -4.94
C VAL A 300 19.35 -52.32 -3.42
N ASN A 301 19.23 -53.57 -2.98
CA ASN A 301 19.23 -53.94 -1.56
C ASN A 301 20.57 -54.52 -1.06
N ASP A 302 21.59 -54.61 -1.93
CA ASP A 302 22.90 -55.12 -1.58
C ASP A 302 23.71 -54.07 -0.80
N GLY A 303 24.30 -54.45 0.33
CA GLY A 303 25.07 -53.54 1.19
C GLY A 303 24.28 -52.42 1.89
N VAL A 304 22.95 -52.33 1.73
CA VAL A 304 22.12 -51.25 2.32
C VAL A 304 21.59 -51.63 3.73
N PRO A 305 21.62 -50.73 4.72
CA PRO A 305 21.02 -50.96 6.05
C PRO A 305 19.52 -51.29 5.97
N LEU A 306 19.03 -52.12 6.92
CA LEU A 306 17.66 -52.67 6.89
C LEU A 306 16.56 -51.60 6.72
N GLU A 307 16.75 -50.44 7.36
CA GLU A 307 15.84 -49.29 7.35
C GLU A 307 15.69 -48.62 5.97
N LYS A 308 16.67 -48.77 5.09
CA LYS A 308 16.70 -48.16 3.75
C LYS A 308 16.45 -49.18 2.62
N LYS A 309 16.22 -50.45 2.95
CA LYS A 309 15.94 -51.48 1.94
C LYS A 309 14.54 -51.33 1.37
N VAL A 310 14.42 -51.60 0.07
CA VAL A 310 13.12 -51.68 -0.60
C VAL A 310 12.42 -52.96 -0.13
N PHE A 311 11.25 -52.80 0.50
CA PHE A 311 10.54 -53.87 1.21
C PHE A 311 10.12 -55.05 0.31
N SER A 312 9.84 -54.79 -0.97
CA SER A 312 9.49 -55.86 -1.92
C SER A 312 9.75 -55.46 -3.37
N VAL A 313 9.82 -56.46 -4.25
CA VAL A 313 9.88 -56.28 -5.71
C VAL A 313 8.69 -55.45 -6.22
N ARG A 314 7.51 -55.58 -5.59
CA ARG A 314 6.31 -54.79 -5.92
C ARG A 314 6.50 -53.30 -5.63
N VAL A 315 7.11 -52.97 -4.48
CA VAL A 315 7.42 -51.57 -4.11
C VAL A 315 8.47 -50.99 -5.05
N LEU A 316 9.50 -51.77 -5.43
CA LEU A 316 10.48 -51.34 -6.44
C LEU A 316 9.81 -51.04 -7.78
N ARG A 317 8.87 -51.89 -8.22
CA ARG A 317 8.09 -51.69 -9.44
C ARG A 317 7.30 -50.38 -9.40
N GLN A 318 6.63 -50.11 -8.27
CA GLN A 318 5.89 -48.86 -8.08
C GLN A 318 6.82 -47.63 -8.14
N ASN A 319 7.96 -47.67 -7.45
CA ASN A 319 8.93 -46.57 -7.46
C ASN A 319 9.46 -46.29 -8.87
N LEU A 320 9.83 -47.33 -9.62
CA LEU A 320 10.30 -47.20 -11.01
C LEU A 320 9.21 -46.64 -11.93
N ASN A 321 7.95 -47.07 -11.77
CA ASN A 321 6.83 -46.51 -12.53
C ASN A 321 6.59 -45.02 -12.19
N HIS A 322 6.69 -44.64 -10.91
CA HIS A 322 6.57 -43.22 -10.51
C HIS A 322 7.70 -42.36 -11.08
N GLN A 323 8.94 -42.86 -11.05
CA GLN A 323 10.09 -42.20 -11.67
C GLN A 323 9.89 -42.04 -13.18
N GLN A 324 9.44 -43.10 -13.86
CA GLN A 324 9.16 -43.07 -15.29
C GLN A 324 8.09 -42.02 -15.63
N GLN A 325 7.00 -41.96 -14.86
CA GLN A 325 5.95 -40.96 -15.06
C GLN A 325 6.49 -39.53 -14.85
N ALA A 326 7.35 -39.31 -13.86
CA ALA A 326 7.98 -38.02 -13.64
C ALA A 326 8.85 -37.60 -14.85
N LEU A 327 9.62 -38.53 -15.42
CA LEU A 327 10.44 -38.28 -16.62
C LEU A 327 9.58 -37.98 -17.86
N PHE A 328 8.44 -38.66 -18.04
CA PHE A 328 7.50 -38.31 -19.12
C PHE A 328 6.96 -36.88 -18.95
N ASN A 329 6.56 -36.50 -17.73
CA ASN A 329 6.11 -35.13 -17.45
C ASN A 329 7.22 -34.10 -17.73
N THR A 330 8.49 -34.41 -17.43
CA THR A 330 9.64 -33.55 -17.78
C THR A 330 9.78 -33.38 -19.29
N ILE A 331 9.66 -34.46 -20.08
CA ILE A 331 9.72 -34.38 -21.55
C ILE A 331 8.58 -33.52 -22.09
N ASP A 332 7.37 -33.66 -21.56
CA ASP A 332 6.20 -32.87 -21.98
C ASP A 332 6.37 -31.37 -21.65
N ASP A 333 6.95 -31.05 -20.49
CA ASP A 333 7.31 -29.67 -20.12
C ASP A 333 8.38 -29.09 -21.06
N ILE A 334 9.44 -29.84 -21.36
CA ILE A 334 10.47 -29.43 -22.33
C ILE A 334 9.85 -29.19 -23.71
N ASN A 335 9.03 -30.11 -24.21
CA ASN A 335 8.34 -29.95 -25.49
C ASN A 335 7.45 -28.70 -25.50
N THR A 336 6.82 -28.39 -24.37
CA THR A 336 6.02 -27.18 -24.20
C THR A 336 6.88 -25.93 -24.25
N LYS A 337 8.03 -25.89 -23.56
CA LYS A 337 8.98 -24.77 -23.55
C LYS A 337 9.62 -24.50 -24.91
N LEU A 338 9.85 -25.55 -25.71
CA LEU A 338 10.45 -25.45 -27.05
C LEU A 338 9.49 -24.90 -28.11
N LYS A 339 8.17 -24.82 -27.84
CA LYS A 339 7.22 -24.22 -28.79
C LYS A 339 7.51 -22.72 -28.94
N PRO A 340 7.58 -22.16 -30.17
CA PRO A 340 7.94 -20.75 -30.38
C PRO A 340 7.09 -19.76 -29.59
N ASN A 341 5.77 -19.97 -29.54
CA ASN A 341 4.86 -19.10 -28.78
C ASN A 341 5.16 -19.14 -27.28
N ASN A 342 5.43 -20.32 -26.73
CA ASN A 342 5.72 -20.48 -25.30
C ASN A 342 7.10 -19.93 -24.95
N TYR A 343 8.09 -20.11 -25.82
CA TYR A 343 9.40 -19.48 -25.67
C TYR A 343 9.28 -17.96 -25.55
N SER A 344 8.48 -17.33 -26.43
CA SER A 344 8.22 -15.88 -26.36
C SER A 344 7.56 -15.47 -25.04
N ILE A 345 6.55 -16.22 -24.58
CA ILE A 345 5.89 -15.99 -23.29
C ILE A 345 6.90 -16.09 -22.14
N ILE A 346 7.67 -17.18 -22.06
CA ILE A 346 8.66 -17.39 -20.99
C ILE A 346 9.71 -16.28 -20.99
N LYS A 347 10.20 -15.88 -22.17
CA LYS A 347 11.17 -14.78 -22.30
C LYS A 347 10.60 -13.47 -21.74
N ASN A 348 9.35 -13.14 -22.08
CA ASN A 348 8.69 -11.95 -21.59
C ASN A 348 8.44 -12.01 -20.07
N ASP A 349 8.06 -13.16 -19.53
CA ASP A 349 7.83 -13.34 -18.09
C ASP A 349 9.13 -13.17 -17.30
N ILE A 350 10.25 -13.75 -17.76
CA ILE A 350 11.57 -13.55 -17.15
C ILE A 350 11.99 -12.08 -17.22
N ALA A 351 11.76 -11.40 -18.35
CA ALA A 351 12.08 -9.99 -18.50
C ALA A 351 11.27 -9.12 -17.51
N LYS A 352 9.98 -9.41 -17.33
CA LYS A 352 9.13 -8.73 -16.34
C LYS A 352 9.59 -8.98 -14.92
N GLU A 353 9.84 -10.23 -14.54
CA GLU A 353 10.34 -10.58 -13.21
C GLU A 353 11.66 -9.87 -12.90
N LYS A 354 12.57 -9.82 -13.89
CA LYS A 354 13.85 -9.12 -13.78
C LYS A 354 13.63 -7.62 -13.57
N ASN A 355 12.76 -6.99 -14.36
CA ASN A 355 12.47 -5.55 -14.25
C ASN A 355 11.80 -5.16 -12.93
N LEU A 356 11.06 -6.08 -12.31
CA LEU A 356 10.46 -5.83 -10.99
C LEU A 356 11.49 -5.94 -9.86
N LEU A 357 12.43 -6.89 -9.94
CA LEU A 357 13.41 -7.15 -8.88
C LEU A 357 14.71 -6.33 -9.02
N GLU A 358 14.99 -5.74 -10.18
CA GLU A 358 16.18 -4.88 -10.36
C GLU A 358 16.21 -3.70 -9.37
N VAL A 359 15.06 -3.27 -8.86
CA VAL A 359 14.92 -2.20 -7.86
C VAL A 359 15.69 -2.45 -6.56
N ILE A 360 16.10 -3.70 -6.30
CA ILE A 360 16.95 -4.07 -5.16
C ILE A 360 18.31 -3.39 -5.24
N TYR A 361 18.80 -3.15 -6.45
CA TYR A 361 20.09 -2.53 -6.72
C TYR A 361 20.00 -1.04 -7.01
N TYR A 362 18.79 -0.48 -7.04
CA TYR A 362 18.61 0.94 -7.26
C TYR A 362 19.16 1.75 -6.08
N THR A 363 19.84 2.83 -6.43
CA THR A 363 20.23 3.93 -5.56
C THR A 363 19.00 4.65 -4.98
N GLU A 364 19.21 5.52 -4.00
CA GLU A 364 18.10 6.30 -3.41
C GLU A 364 17.42 7.19 -4.46
N GLU A 365 18.18 7.84 -5.34
CA GLU A 365 17.68 8.68 -6.44
C GLU A 365 16.84 7.87 -7.44
N GLU A 366 17.31 6.69 -7.85
CA GLU A 366 16.56 5.81 -8.76
C GLU A 366 15.25 5.31 -8.12
N ARG A 367 15.24 5.09 -6.81
CA ARG A 367 13.99 4.76 -6.09
C ARG A 367 13.07 5.94 -6.03
N GLU A 368 13.58 7.13 -5.73
CA GLU A 368 12.81 8.39 -5.70
C GLU A 368 12.16 8.67 -7.06
N ASN A 369 12.85 8.39 -8.16
CA ASN A 369 12.30 8.47 -9.52
C ASN A 369 11.08 7.55 -9.73
N ILE A 370 11.05 6.36 -9.13
CA ILE A 370 9.85 5.49 -9.16
C ILE A 370 8.69 6.14 -8.40
N TYR A 371 8.95 6.81 -7.27
CA TYR A 371 7.91 7.54 -6.54
C TYR A 371 7.41 8.75 -7.32
N LEU A 372 8.30 9.49 -7.99
CA LEU A 372 7.93 10.60 -8.88
C LEU A 372 7.08 10.10 -10.06
N GLU A 373 7.45 8.98 -10.67
CA GLU A 373 6.67 8.35 -11.73
C GLU A 373 5.27 7.96 -11.23
N PHE A 374 5.15 7.40 -10.03
CA PHE A 374 3.86 7.08 -9.42
C PHE A 374 3.00 8.34 -9.21
N VAL A 375 3.56 9.39 -8.61
CA VAL A 375 2.85 10.66 -8.35
C VAL A 375 2.43 11.31 -9.66
N SER A 376 3.33 11.38 -10.64
CA SER A 376 3.02 11.93 -11.96
C SER A 376 1.90 11.12 -12.62
N THR A 377 1.99 9.79 -12.63
CA THR A 377 0.94 8.95 -13.23
C THR A 377 -0.40 9.08 -12.49
N PHE A 378 -0.39 9.23 -11.16
CA PHE A 378 -1.61 9.52 -10.40
C PHE A 378 -2.23 10.86 -10.82
N LEU A 379 -1.42 11.89 -11.09
CA LEU A 379 -1.93 13.18 -11.58
C LEU A 379 -2.58 13.02 -12.97
N ASP A 380 -2.06 12.15 -13.86
CA ASP A 380 -2.75 11.83 -15.13
C ASP A 380 -4.13 11.20 -14.87
N CYS A 381 -4.19 10.22 -13.97
CA CYS A 381 -5.47 9.62 -13.56
C CYS A 381 -6.43 10.68 -13.02
N PHE A 382 -5.92 11.61 -12.20
CA PHE A 382 -6.73 12.66 -11.62
C PHE A 382 -7.28 13.60 -12.69
N GLU A 383 -6.45 13.99 -13.67
CA GLU A 383 -6.85 14.80 -14.81
C GLU A 383 -7.96 14.13 -15.64
N GLU A 384 -7.82 12.84 -15.98
CA GLU A 384 -8.87 12.11 -16.70
C GLU A 384 -10.18 12.03 -15.89
N LYS A 385 -10.09 11.87 -14.56
CA LYS A 385 -11.26 11.85 -13.67
C LYS A 385 -12.00 13.18 -13.66
N ILE A 386 -11.30 14.31 -13.49
CA ILE A 386 -11.95 15.62 -13.36
C ILE A 386 -12.70 16.05 -14.63
N GLN A 387 -12.35 15.51 -15.79
CA GLN A 387 -13.08 15.79 -17.04
C GLN A 387 -14.48 15.18 -17.06
N GLN A 388 -14.72 14.15 -16.23
CA GLN A 388 -15.97 13.39 -16.20
C GLN A 388 -16.83 13.64 -14.95
N ILE A 389 -16.40 14.54 -14.05
CA ILE A 389 -17.09 14.76 -12.77
C ILE A 389 -18.47 15.41 -12.96
N GLU A 390 -19.43 14.92 -12.18
CA GLU A 390 -20.74 15.55 -12.07
C GLU A 390 -20.64 16.84 -11.23
N LYS A 391 -21.62 17.74 -11.42
CA LYS A 391 -21.59 19.06 -10.79
C LYS A 391 -21.57 18.97 -9.26
N GLU A 392 -22.30 18.00 -8.73
CA GLU A 392 -22.50 17.72 -7.32
C GLU A 392 -21.19 17.26 -6.65
N GLU A 393 -20.29 16.63 -7.41
CA GLU A 393 -19.03 16.05 -6.91
C GLU A 393 -17.84 17.01 -7.00
N ILE A 394 -17.97 18.14 -7.72
CA ILE A 394 -16.85 19.07 -7.97
C ILE A 394 -16.17 19.50 -6.67
N ILE A 395 -16.96 19.85 -5.64
CA ILE A 395 -16.40 20.28 -4.35
C ILE A 395 -15.60 19.16 -3.71
N GLU A 396 -16.15 17.95 -3.67
CA GLU A 396 -15.44 16.77 -3.14
C GLU A 396 -14.11 16.54 -3.85
N TRP A 397 -14.06 16.65 -5.18
CA TRP A 397 -12.82 16.49 -5.94
C TRP A 397 -11.79 17.60 -5.67
N ILE A 398 -12.21 18.84 -5.40
CA ILE A 398 -11.30 19.91 -4.93
C ILE A 398 -10.66 19.51 -3.60
N TYR A 399 -11.46 19.02 -2.66
CA TYR A 399 -10.98 18.56 -1.36
C TYR A 399 -10.01 17.38 -1.49
N ARG A 400 -10.34 16.37 -2.31
CA ARG A 400 -9.47 15.21 -2.60
C ARG A 400 -8.14 15.65 -3.21
N PHE A 401 -8.16 16.57 -4.18
CA PHE A 401 -6.94 17.08 -4.81
C PHE A 401 -6.05 17.81 -3.79
N ARG A 402 -6.64 18.75 -3.04
CA ARG A 402 -5.93 19.48 -1.98
C ARG A 402 -5.32 18.52 -0.95
N TYR A 403 -6.11 17.54 -0.50
CA TYR A 403 -5.65 16.53 0.43
C TYR A 403 -4.42 15.79 -0.12
N PHE A 404 -4.50 15.32 -1.36
CA PHE A 404 -3.38 14.67 -2.04
C PHE A 404 -2.13 15.55 -2.10
N LEU A 405 -2.25 16.81 -2.53
CA LEU A 405 -1.11 17.73 -2.64
C LEU A 405 -0.40 18.00 -1.30
N LEU A 406 -1.14 17.91 -0.19
CA LEU A 406 -0.61 18.14 1.16
C LEU A 406 -0.01 16.89 1.80
N LEU A 407 -0.14 15.72 1.17
CA LEU A 407 0.52 14.49 1.62
C LEU A 407 2.06 14.65 1.60
N PRO A 408 2.77 14.08 2.59
CA PRO A 408 4.22 13.99 2.54
C PRO A 408 4.67 13.14 1.35
N PHE A 409 5.59 13.67 0.55
CA PHE A 409 6.30 12.91 -0.48
C PHE A 409 7.51 12.19 0.13
N ASN A 410 8.26 12.92 0.96
CA ASN A 410 9.36 12.41 1.77
C ASN A 410 9.34 13.10 3.16
N LYS A 411 10.40 12.92 3.95
CA LYS A 411 10.49 13.47 5.32
C LYS A 411 10.58 15.01 5.37
N GLU A 412 10.81 15.66 4.24
CA GLU A 412 11.07 17.10 4.12
C GLU A 412 9.94 17.82 3.35
N GLN A 413 9.54 17.27 2.21
CA GLN A 413 8.62 17.88 1.25
C GLN A 413 7.25 17.19 1.21
N SER A 414 6.23 17.98 0.92
CA SER A 414 4.90 17.51 0.49
C SER A 414 4.81 17.52 -1.03
N ILE A 415 3.84 16.83 -1.60
CA ILE A 415 3.69 16.70 -3.07
C ILE A 415 3.63 18.07 -3.77
N LYS A 416 2.93 19.06 -3.20
CA LYS A 416 2.89 20.43 -3.75
C LYS A 416 4.24 21.13 -3.89
N ASN A 417 5.27 20.67 -3.17
CA ASN A 417 6.61 21.26 -3.14
C ASN A 417 7.63 20.49 -4.02
N ILE A 418 7.15 19.59 -4.88
CA ILE A 418 7.99 18.80 -5.77
C ILE A 418 8.02 19.48 -7.14
N ASP A 419 9.20 19.94 -7.55
CA ASP A 419 9.38 20.78 -8.74
C ASP A 419 9.03 20.01 -10.03
N GLU A 420 9.36 18.71 -10.08
CA GLU A 420 9.18 17.83 -11.25
C GLU A 420 7.71 17.65 -11.65
N VAL A 421 6.77 17.84 -10.72
CA VAL A 421 5.33 17.71 -10.97
C VAL A 421 4.59 19.05 -10.90
N HIS A 422 5.30 20.16 -10.67
CA HIS A 422 4.70 21.48 -10.47
C HIS A 422 3.85 21.93 -11.66
N ASP A 423 4.38 21.82 -12.88
CA ASP A 423 3.68 22.25 -14.10
C ASP A 423 2.38 21.46 -14.30
N LYS A 424 2.41 20.16 -14.03
CA LYS A 424 1.26 19.27 -14.13
C LYS A 424 0.19 19.57 -13.08
N ILE A 425 0.61 19.84 -11.84
CA ILE A 425 -0.29 20.31 -10.79
C ILE A 425 -0.98 21.60 -11.25
N LEU A 426 -0.22 22.57 -11.75
CA LEU A 426 -0.77 23.85 -12.21
C LEU A 426 -1.74 23.69 -13.39
N GLU A 427 -1.52 22.73 -14.28
CA GLU A 427 -2.46 22.37 -15.35
C GLU A 427 -3.79 21.87 -14.80
N ILE A 428 -3.75 20.91 -13.86
CA ILE A 428 -4.95 20.38 -13.17
C ILE A 428 -5.67 21.48 -12.39
N GLU A 429 -4.94 22.37 -11.72
CA GLU A 429 -5.54 23.51 -11.02
C GLU A 429 -6.28 24.43 -11.99
N LYS A 430 -5.68 24.75 -13.16
CA LYS A 430 -6.33 25.56 -14.20
C LYS A 430 -7.57 24.86 -14.76
N GLU A 431 -7.51 23.55 -15.00
CA GLU A 431 -8.63 22.72 -15.45
C GLU A 431 -9.80 22.79 -14.44
N LEU A 432 -9.53 22.48 -13.17
CA LEU A 432 -10.52 22.56 -12.10
C LEU A 432 -11.11 23.97 -11.98
N MET A 433 -10.30 25.02 -12.12
CA MET A 433 -10.78 26.40 -12.10
C MET A 433 -11.81 26.65 -13.20
N LYS A 434 -11.54 26.19 -14.43
CA LYS A 434 -12.44 26.33 -15.58
C LYS A 434 -13.76 25.60 -15.31
N ILE A 435 -13.69 24.35 -14.82
CA ILE A 435 -14.85 23.53 -14.48
C ILE A 435 -15.70 24.22 -13.40
N CYS A 436 -15.06 24.76 -12.35
CA CYS A 436 -15.73 25.46 -11.26
C CYS A 436 -16.43 26.73 -11.72
N LYS A 437 -15.80 27.55 -12.57
CA LYS A 437 -16.40 28.76 -13.15
C LYS A 437 -17.59 28.42 -14.06
N LYS A 438 -17.43 27.42 -14.94
CA LYS A 438 -18.51 26.95 -15.83
C LYS A 438 -19.74 26.51 -15.04
N ASN A 439 -19.53 25.79 -13.94
CA ASN A 439 -20.60 25.24 -13.09
C ASN A 439 -21.10 26.20 -12.00
N LYS A 440 -20.58 27.44 -11.94
CA LYS A 440 -20.91 28.44 -10.92
C LYS A 440 -20.67 27.95 -9.49
N ILE A 441 -19.58 27.22 -9.27
CA ILE A 441 -19.11 26.79 -7.95
C ILE A 441 -18.26 27.89 -7.29
N ILE A 442 -17.46 28.58 -8.09
CA ILE A 442 -16.65 29.74 -7.66
C ILE A 442 -17.04 30.99 -8.43
N LYS A 443 -16.68 32.16 -7.89
CA LYS A 443 -16.91 33.43 -8.61
C LYS A 443 -15.96 33.57 -9.80
N ASN A 444 -16.46 34.20 -10.87
CA ASN A 444 -15.70 34.40 -12.10
C ASN A 444 -14.47 35.31 -11.94
N ASP A 445 -14.51 36.23 -10.98
CA ASP A 445 -13.45 37.19 -10.68
C ASP A 445 -12.34 36.64 -9.76
N VAL A 446 -12.47 35.39 -9.28
CA VAL A 446 -11.38 34.71 -8.55
C VAL A 446 -10.15 34.60 -9.47
N PRO A 447 -8.99 35.15 -9.05
CA PRO A 447 -7.70 35.03 -9.75
C PRO A 447 -7.13 33.62 -9.71
N LEU A 448 -6.28 33.28 -10.69
CA LEU A 448 -5.59 32.00 -10.69
C LEU A 448 -4.68 31.86 -9.47
N GLU A 449 -3.94 32.91 -9.11
CA GLU A 449 -3.02 32.89 -7.97
C GLU A 449 -3.75 32.72 -6.63
N VAL A 450 -4.99 33.19 -6.51
CA VAL A 450 -5.81 32.92 -5.31
C VAL A 450 -6.28 31.47 -5.32
N TRP A 451 -6.62 30.97 -6.50
CA TRP A 451 -7.11 29.61 -6.70
C TRP A 451 -6.05 28.54 -6.42
N THR A 452 -4.80 28.72 -6.87
CA THR A 452 -3.71 27.77 -6.58
C THR A 452 -3.50 27.59 -5.07
N HIS A 453 -3.58 28.68 -4.31
CA HIS A 453 -3.44 28.65 -2.85
C HIS A 453 -4.57 27.93 -2.12
N ILE A 454 -5.72 27.68 -2.76
CA ILE A 454 -6.79 26.83 -2.20
C ILE A 454 -6.32 25.39 -2.01
N PHE A 455 -5.39 24.92 -2.83
CA PHE A 455 -4.83 23.58 -2.70
C PHE A 455 -3.62 23.51 -1.76
N GLU A 456 -3.15 24.67 -1.30
CA GLU A 456 -2.01 24.78 -0.40
C GLU A 456 -2.38 25.03 1.06
N THR A 457 -3.57 25.58 1.30
CA THR A 457 -4.09 25.94 2.63
C THR A 457 -4.46 24.73 3.48
N ARG A 458 -4.31 24.88 4.79
CA ARG A 458 -4.74 23.89 5.80
C ARG A 458 -6.09 24.23 6.44
N ILE A 459 -6.78 25.27 5.98
CA ILE A 459 -8.15 25.62 6.43
C ILE A 459 -9.09 24.44 6.16
N ILE A 460 -9.90 24.03 7.14
CA ILE A 460 -10.77 22.85 6.97
C ILE A 460 -11.89 23.14 5.97
N GLU A 461 -12.71 24.16 6.21
CA GLU A 461 -13.92 24.47 5.43
C GLU A 461 -13.64 25.47 4.29
N LEU A 462 -13.34 24.95 3.09
CA LEU A 462 -13.06 25.75 1.88
C LEU A 462 -14.21 26.67 1.47
N GLU A 463 -15.45 26.23 1.62
CA GLU A 463 -16.65 26.90 1.10
C GLU A 463 -16.89 28.27 1.74
N ASN A 464 -16.33 28.50 2.94
CA ASN A 464 -16.44 29.74 3.70
C ASN A 464 -15.25 30.70 3.48
N ILE A 465 -14.22 30.27 2.75
CA ILE A 465 -13.00 31.05 2.59
C ILE A 465 -13.27 32.34 1.82
N CYS A 466 -12.73 33.42 2.38
CA CYS A 466 -12.62 34.71 1.74
C CYS A 466 -11.15 35.04 1.48
N TYR A 467 -10.86 35.76 0.40
CA TYR A 467 -9.54 36.34 0.17
C TYR A 467 -9.61 37.86 0.25
N LYS A 468 -8.48 38.50 0.58
CA LYS A 468 -8.30 39.95 0.48
C LYS A 468 -6.96 40.23 -0.17
N ILE A 469 -6.96 41.16 -1.13
CA ILE A 469 -5.73 41.67 -1.75
C ILE A 469 -5.31 42.97 -1.06
N PHE A 470 -4.05 43.04 -0.65
CA PHE A 470 -3.42 44.20 -0.04
C PHE A 470 -2.36 44.78 -0.99
N ILE A 471 -2.08 46.07 -0.83
CA ILE A 471 -0.91 46.71 -1.44
C ILE A 471 -0.05 47.25 -0.31
N GLU A 472 1.17 46.74 -0.20
CA GLU A 472 2.16 47.16 0.81
C GLU A 472 3.50 47.32 0.11
N TYR A 473 4.14 48.49 0.26
CA TYR A 473 5.46 48.79 -0.33
C TYR A 473 5.53 48.47 -1.84
N ASP A 474 4.51 48.91 -2.60
CA ASP A 474 4.36 48.69 -4.05
C ASP A 474 4.24 47.21 -4.50
N LYS A 475 4.15 46.27 -3.55
CA LYS A 475 3.86 44.86 -3.81
C LYS A 475 2.41 44.53 -3.47
N LYS A 476 1.81 43.64 -4.26
CA LYS A 476 0.49 43.09 -3.98
C LYS A 476 0.64 41.82 -3.15
N TYR A 477 -0.20 41.68 -2.14
CA TYR A 477 -0.28 40.49 -1.31
C TYR A 477 -1.70 39.95 -1.31
N VAL A 478 -1.87 38.63 -1.22
CA VAL A 478 -3.14 38.00 -0.89
C VAL A 478 -3.06 37.41 0.50
N GLN A 479 -4.19 37.41 1.18
CA GLN A 479 -4.38 36.68 2.42
C GLN A 479 -5.72 35.93 2.37
N LEU A 480 -5.72 34.66 2.76
CA LEU A 480 -6.91 33.86 2.94
C LEU A 480 -7.47 34.04 4.36
N PHE A 481 -8.79 34.02 4.47
CA PHE A 481 -9.54 34.19 5.71
C PHE A 481 -10.58 33.09 5.83
N ASP A 482 -10.57 32.43 6.99
CA ASP A 482 -11.67 31.62 7.49
C ASP A 482 -12.36 32.40 8.61
N GLU A 483 -13.53 32.96 8.31
CA GLU A 483 -14.22 33.94 9.15
C GLU A 483 -13.31 35.12 9.59
N ASN A 484 -12.84 35.07 10.85
CA ASN A 484 -11.97 36.04 11.50
C ASN A 484 -10.51 35.60 11.58
N ILE A 485 -10.22 34.33 11.32
CA ILE A 485 -8.87 33.76 11.31
C ILE A 485 -8.29 33.98 9.91
N SER A 486 -6.99 34.27 9.83
CA SER A 486 -6.30 34.54 8.58
C SER A 486 -4.97 33.82 8.52
N GLU A 487 -4.63 33.29 7.35
CA GLU A 487 -3.31 32.72 7.08
C GLU A 487 -2.27 33.80 6.78
N GLU A 488 -1.02 33.41 6.54
CA GLU A 488 0.05 34.33 6.16
C GLU A 488 -0.22 35.01 4.81
N LYS A 489 0.37 36.19 4.62
CA LYS A 489 0.29 36.93 3.37
C LYS A 489 1.30 36.37 2.37
N TYR A 490 0.86 36.18 1.13
CA TYR A 490 1.73 35.75 0.04
C TYR A 490 1.76 36.78 -1.08
N ILE A 491 2.93 36.94 -1.71
CA ILE A 491 3.17 37.93 -2.76
C ILE A 491 2.52 37.45 -4.07
N ILE A 492 1.91 38.38 -4.80
CA ILE A 492 1.32 38.15 -6.12
C ILE A 492 1.82 39.18 -7.12
N ASN A 493 2.18 38.72 -8.32
CA ASN A 493 2.77 39.58 -9.35
C ASN A 493 1.76 40.06 -10.39
N ASN A 494 0.74 39.27 -10.76
CA ASN A 494 -0.07 39.51 -11.96
C ASN A 494 -1.60 39.57 -11.71
N ILE A 495 -2.07 40.59 -10.98
CA ILE A 495 -3.52 40.85 -10.87
C ILE A 495 -3.90 42.21 -11.44
N GLU A 496 -4.49 42.23 -12.64
CA GLU A 496 -4.85 43.47 -13.35
C GLU A 496 -6.14 44.12 -12.84
N LYS A 497 -7.14 43.34 -12.39
CA LYS A 497 -8.48 43.89 -12.04
C LYS A 497 -9.13 43.17 -10.86
N ASN A 498 -8.75 43.53 -9.64
CA ASN A 498 -9.47 43.10 -8.43
C ASN A 498 -9.69 44.23 -7.43
N LYS A 499 -10.72 44.07 -6.61
CA LYS A 499 -11.01 44.99 -5.51
C LYS A 499 -9.94 44.84 -4.44
N ILE A 500 -9.18 45.91 -4.22
CA ILE A 500 -8.15 45.98 -3.18
C ILE A 500 -8.82 46.25 -1.84
N ASN A 501 -8.23 45.72 -0.77
CA ASN A 501 -8.63 45.94 0.62
C ASN A 501 -10.07 45.52 0.97
N LYS A 502 -10.69 44.63 0.19
CA LYS A 502 -12.02 44.07 0.46
C LYS A 502 -11.97 42.55 0.58
N LYS A 503 -12.62 41.99 1.61
CA LYS A 503 -12.83 40.53 1.72
C LYS A 503 -13.81 40.07 0.62
N MET A 504 -13.43 39.04 -0.12
CA MET A 504 -14.19 38.47 -1.22
C MET A 504 -14.30 36.95 -1.03
N LYS A 505 -15.53 36.44 -0.91
CA LYS A 505 -15.80 34.99 -0.88
C LYS A 505 -15.37 34.34 -2.20
N ILE A 506 -14.73 33.17 -2.14
CA ILE A 506 -14.25 32.42 -3.32
C ILE A 506 -15.38 31.56 -3.90
N PHE A 507 -15.95 30.70 -3.06
CA PHE A 507 -17.05 29.81 -3.41
C PHE A 507 -18.39 30.56 -3.39
N LEU A 508 -19.32 30.16 -4.26
CA LEU A 508 -20.64 30.79 -4.37
C LEU A 508 -21.59 30.31 -3.26
#